data_AF-A0A395IKS6-F1
#
_entry.id   AF-A0A395IKS6-F1
#
_cell.length_a   1.000
_cell.length_b   1.000
_cell.length_c   1.000
_cell.angle_alpha   90.00
_cell.angle_beta   90.00
_cell.angle_gamma   90.00
#
_symmetry.space_group_name_H-M   'P 1'
#
loop_
_entity.id
_entity.type
_entity.pdbx_description
1 polymer ?
#
loop_
_entity_poly.entity_id
_entity_poly.type
_entity_poly.pdbx_seq_one_letter_code
_entity_poly.pdbx_strand_id
1 'polypeptide(L)'
;MVPYIPEHLLERLPRFMYTPYHELSHSFENDIESGLSSSNFNLSQNLLDSDPRNGLSDNGKREIQKIMKKKKVNFDEARRLWMQETFKKENIGPDGRPRDPKFVSFS
;
A
#
# COMPACT_ATOMS: atom_id res chain seq x y z
N MET A 1 15.39 -17.74 1.67
CA MET A 1 15.06 -19.17 1.76
C MET A 1 14.20 -19.35 3.00
N VAL A 2 12.88 -19.41 2.83
CA VAL A 2 11.94 -19.60 3.95
C VAL A 2 11.89 -21.09 4.29
N PRO A 3 11.96 -21.49 5.57
CA PRO A 3 11.87 -22.90 5.92
C PRO A 3 10.47 -23.44 5.59
N TYR A 4 10.41 -24.59 4.92
CA TYR A 4 9.17 -25.33 4.72
C TYR A 4 8.66 -25.83 6.08
N ILE A 5 7.49 -25.35 6.50
CA ILE A 5 6.81 -25.81 7.71
C ILE A 5 5.68 -26.74 7.27
N PRO A 6 5.64 -28.00 7.73
CA PRO A 6 4.58 -28.92 7.36
C PRO A 6 3.22 -28.46 7.90
N GLU A 7 2.16 -28.76 7.16
CA GLU A 7 0.79 -28.29 7.43
C GLU A 7 0.29 -28.68 8.84
N HIS A 8 0.62 -29.89 9.31
CA HIS A 8 0.22 -30.37 10.64
C HIS A 8 0.87 -29.61 11.81
N LEU A 9 1.94 -28.85 11.56
CA LEU A 9 2.61 -28.03 12.57
C LEU A 9 1.99 -26.63 12.67
N LEU A 10 1.21 -26.21 11.66
CA LEU A 10 0.53 -24.91 11.62
C LEU A 10 -0.56 -24.81 12.70
N GLU A 11 -1.26 -25.90 12.99
CA GLU A 11 -2.34 -25.95 13.98
C GLU A 11 -1.85 -25.82 15.44
N ARG A 12 -0.55 -26.05 15.67
CA ARG A 12 0.07 -26.00 17.01
C ARG A 12 0.70 -24.65 17.34
N LEU A 13 0.76 -23.73 16.38
CA LEU A 13 1.32 -22.40 16.63
C LEU A 13 0.30 -21.53 17.37
N PRO A 14 0.74 -20.74 18.37
CA PRO A 14 -0.15 -19.81 19.04
C PRO A 14 -0.68 -18.79 18.03
N ARG A 15 -1.95 -18.39 18.17
CA ARG A 15 -2.72 -17.65 17.14
C ARG A 15 -2.11 -16.33 16.70
N PHE A 16 -1.23 -15.74 17.50
CA PHE A 16 -0.48 -14.52 17.20
C PHE A 16 0.76 -14.75 16.32
N MET A 17 1.22 -15.99 16.16
CA MET A 17 2.28 -16.37 15.21
C MET A 17 1.73 -16.75 13.83
N TYR A 18 0.41 -16.87 13.72
CA TYR A 18 -0.28 -17.11 12.45
C TYR A 18 -0.75 -15.79 11.86
N THR A 19 0.16 -14.97 11.35
CA THR A 19 -0.19 -14.16 10.18
C THR A 19 -0.03 -15.09 8.99
N PRO A 20 -1.09 -15.48 8.27
CA PRO A 20 -0.93 -16.14 6.99
C PRO A 20 -0.16 -15.15 6.13
N TYR A 21 1.15 -15.35 6.01
CA TYR A 21 1.89 -14.90 4.85
C TYR A 21 1.45 -15.83 3.73
N HIS A 22 0.20 -15.66 3.27
CA HIS A 22 -0.03 -15.84 1.85
C HIS A 22 0.99 -14.90 1.22
N GLU A 23 1.89 -15.44 0.41
CA GLU A 23 2.46 -14.62 -0.66
C GLU A 23 1.25 -14.11 -1.43
N LEU A 24 0.76 -12.94 -1.02
CA LEU A 24 -0.30 -12.25 -1.72
C LEU A 24 0.29 -12.06 -3.10
N SER A 25 -0.23 -12.81 -4.07
CA SER A 25 -0.01 -12.49 -5.47
C SER A 25 -0.14 -10.97 -5.58
N HIS A 26 0.81 -10.30 -6.23
CA HIS A 26 0.82 -8.84 -6.40
C HIS A 26 -0.28 -8.43 -7.39
N SER A 27 -1.52 -8.81 -7.08
CA SER A 27 -2.71 -8.72 -7.91
C SER A 27 -3.60 -7.61 -7.38
N PHE A 28 -4.25 -6.93 -8.31
CA PHE A 28 -5.29 -5.94 -8.03
C PHE A 28 -6.43 -6.52 -7.18
N GLU A 29 -6.70 -7.83 -7.25
CA GLU A 29 -7.72 -8.52 -6.45
C GLU A 29 -7.42 -8.40 -4.94
N ASN A 30 -6.21 -8.74 -4.51
CA ASN A 30 -5.79 -8.65 -3.11
C ASN A 30 -5.82 -7.20 -2.59
N ASP A 31 -5.49 -6.24 -3.47
CA ASP A 31 -5.55 -4.82 -3.12
C ASP A 31 -7.00 -4.37 -2.89
N ILE A 32 -7.94 -4.84 -3.71
CA ILE A 32 -9.37 -4.58 -3.53
C ILE A 32 -9.87 -5.20 -2.22
N GLU A 33 -9.59 -6.48 -1.99
CA GLU A 33 -10.01 -7.19 -0.77
C GLU A 33 -9.44 -6.58 0.50
N SER A 34 -8.20 -6.07 0.44
CA SER A 34 -7.57 -5.39 1.57
C SER A 34 -7.99 -3.93 1.75
N GLY A 35 -8.96 -3.45 0.96
CA GLY A 35 -9.53 -2.11 1.07
C GLY A 35 -8.63 -1.00 0.53
N LEU A 36 -7.73 -1.32 -0.40
CA LEU A 36 -6.86 -0.36 -1.08
C LEU A 36 -7.46 0.18 -2.39
N SER A 37 -8.79 0.23 -2.45
CA SER A 37 -9.58 0.72 -3.59
C SER A 37 -10.67 1.67 -3.07
N SER A 38 -11.00 2.70 -3.85
CA SER A 38 -12.04 3.68 -3.57
C SER A 38 -12.73 4.16 -4.85
N SER A 39 -13.76 4.99 -4.73
CA SER A 39 -14.39 5.64 -5.89
C SER A 39 -13.41 6.50 -6.70
N ASN A 40 -12.45 7.12 -6.02
CA ASN A 40 -11.45 7.99 -6.65
C ASN A 40 -10.19 7.24 -7.09
N PHE A 41 -10.08 5.97 -6.69
CA PHE A 41 -8.96 5.09 -7.01
C PHE A 41 -9.49 3.65 -7.17
N ASN A 42 -10.15 3.43 -8.31
CA ASN A 42 -10.82 2.16 -8.58
C ASN A 42 -9.88 1.18 -9.29
N LEU A 43 -9.59 0.05 -8.63
CA LEU A 43 -8.74 -1.02 -9.17
C LEU A 43 -9.49 -2.11 -9.96
N SER A 44 -10.83 -2.08 -9.97
CA SER A 44 -11.64 -3.13 -10.61
C SER A 44 -11.41 -3.22 -12.11
N GLN A 45 -11.15 -2.11 -12.80
CA GLN A 45 -10.84 -2.13 -14.25
C GLN A 45 -9.50 -2.80 -14.51
N ASN A 46 -8.47 -2.51 -13.70
CA ASN A 46 -7.17 -3.16 -13.84
C ASN A 46 -7.26 -4.69 -13.64
N LEU A 47 -8.11 -5.14 -12.71
CA LEU A 47 -8.38 -6.55 -12.50
C LEU A 47 -9.06 -7.19 -13.72
N LEU A 48 -10.09 -6.54 -14.28
CA LEU A 48 -10.82 -7.03 -15.46
C LEU A 48 -9.93 -7.09 -16.70
N ASP A 49 -9.08 -6.08 -16.89
CA ASP A 49 -8.17 -5.97 -18.04
C ASP A 49 -6.94 -6.88 -17.92
N SER A 50 -6.80 -7.63 -16.82
CA SER A 50 -5.60 -8.43 -16.51
C SER A 50 -4.32 -7.61 -16.66
N ASP A 51 -4.34 -6.38 -16.13
CA ASP A 51 -3.27 -5.41 -16.28
C ASP A 51 -1.97 -5.96 -15.66
N PRO A 52 -0.84 -5.99 -16.41
CA PRO A 52 0.42 -6.55 -15.91
C PRO A 52 1.13 -5.66 -14.89
N ARG A 53 0.66 -4.44 -14.65
CA ARG A 53 1.28 -3.51 -13.69
C ARG A 53 1.06 -3.98 -12.26
N ASN A 54 2.09 -3.85 -11.42
CA ASN A 54 2.05 -4.26 -10.01
C ASN A 54 1.17 -3.39 -9.09
N GLY A 55 0.57 -2.32 -9.63
CA GLY A 55 -0.24 -1.37 -8.87
C GLY A 55 0.57 -0.55 -7.85
N LEU A 56 0.05 -0.43 -6.62
CA LEU A 56 0.72 0.27 -5.52
C LEU A 56 2.03 -0.45 -5.15
N SER A 57 3.06 0.28 -4.69
CA SER A 57 4.28 -0.35 -4.17
C SER A 57 4.01 -1.03 -2.83
N ASP A 58 4.66 -2.17 -2.56
CA ASP A 58 4.42 -2.95 -1.33
C ASP A 58 4.68 -2.14 -0.06
N ASN A 59 5.72 -1.29 -0.08
CA ASN A 59 5.99 -0.37 1.03
C ASN A 59 4.84 0.64 1.21
N GLY A 60 4.33 1.20 0.11
CA GLY A 60 3.19 2.11 0.15
C GLY A 60 1.94 1.43 0.71
N LYS A 61 1.61 0.22 0.25
CA LYS A 61 0.46 -0.56 0.74
C LYS A 61 0.52 -0.76 2.26
N ARG A 62 1.68 -1.20 2.78
CA ARG A 62 1.89 -1.45 4.21
C ARG A 62 1.73 -0.18 5.04
N GLU A 63 2.30 0.94 4.60
CA GLU A 63 2.20 2.21 5.33
C GLU A 63 0.77 2.78 5.31
N ILE A 64 0.08 2.71 4.17
CA ILE A 64 -1.32 3.14 4.06
C ILE A 64 -2.19 2.32 5.02
N GLN A 65 -2.06 0.99 5.03
CA GLN A 65 -2.81 0.13 5.96
C GLN A 65 -2.50 0.45 7.43
N LYS A 66 -1.24 0.75 7.77
CA LYS A 66 -0.89 1.20 9.13
C LYS A 66 -1.58 2.51 9.48
N ILE A 67 -1.63 3.48 8.56
CA ILE A 67 -2.30 4.78 8.78
C ILE A 67 -3.80 4.56 8.96
N MET A 68 -4.45 3.76 8.12
CA MET A 68 -5.87 3.40 8.26
C MET A 68 -6.17 2.84 9.65
N LYS A 69 -5.37 1.85 10.10
CA LYS A 69 -5.55 1.21 11.42
C LYS A 69 -5.31 2.17 12.59
N LYS A 70 -4.26 2.99 12.52
CA LYS A 70 -3.82 3.89 13.59
C LYS A 70 -4.72 5.13 13.72
N LYS A 71 -5.12 5.71 12.59
CA LYS A 71 -5.90 6.97 12.55
C LYS A 71 -7.40 6.74 12.35
N LYS A 72 -7.83 5.49 12.10
CA LYS A 72 -9.24 5.13 11.86
C LYS A 72 -9.86 5.92 10.69
N VAL A 73 -9.08 6.11 9.63
CA VAL A 73 -9.48 6.84 8.42
C VAL A 73 -9.65 5.86 7.25
N ASN A 74 -10.37 6.29 6.22
CA ASN A 74 -10.55 5.52 4.99
C ASN A 74 -9.26 5.49 4.13
N PHE A 75 -9.30 4.71 3.04
CA PHE A 75 -8.16 4.54 2.14
C PHE A 75 -7.66 5.85 1.54
N ASP A 76 -8.56 6.68 1.01
CA ASP A 76 -8.18 7.92 0.34
C ASP A 76 -7.47 8.90 1.27
N GLU A 77 -7.99 9.04 2.49
CA GLU A 77 -7.37 9.89 3.49
C GLU A 77 -6.04 9.33 3.98
N ALA A 78 -5.95 8.01 4.19
CA ALA A 78 -4.68 7.37 4.53
C ALA A 78 -3.63 7.55 3.43
N ARG A 79 -4.02 7.39 2.16
CA ARG A 79 -3.18 7.60 0.97
C ARG A 79 -2.71 9.05 0.87
N ARG A 80 -3.61 10.02 1.10
CA ARG A 80 -3.28 11.45 1.12
C ARG A 80 -2.24 11.75 2.20
N LEU A 81 -2.44 11.25 3.42
CA LEU A 81 -1.51 11.45 4.53
C LEU A 81 -0.14 10.81 4.23
N TRP A 82 -0.11 9.59 3.72
CA TRP A 82 1.13 8.92 3.33
C TRP A 82 1.89 9.71 2.25
N MET A 83 1.18 10.23 1.25
CA MET A 83 1.76 11.04 0.19
C MET A 83 2.36 12.34 0.74
N GLN A 84 1.65 13.04 1.63
CA GLN A 84 2.13 14.27 2.26
C GLN A 84 3.39 14.04 3.09
N GLU A 85 3.44 12.96 3.87
CA GLU A 85 4.63 12.59 4.63
C GLU A 85 5.81 12.22 3.72
N THR A 86 5.54 11.56 2.60
CA THR A 86 6.56 11.22 1.59
C THR A 86 7.12 12.49 0.95
N PHE A 87 6.26 13.41 0.51
CA PHE A 87 6.70 14.70 -0.03
C PHE A 87 7.54 15.48 0.96
N LYS A 88 7.11 15.54 2.23
CA LYS A 88 7.87 16.23 3.27
C LYS A 88 9.27 15.61 3.47
N LYS A 89 9.39 14.28 3.43
CA LYS A 89 10.68 13.58 3.53
C LYS A 89 11.59 13.88 2.35
N GLU A 90 11.04 13.97 1.15
CA GLU A 90 11.77 14.27 -0.09
C GLU A 90 11.94 15.78 -0.36
N ASN A 91 11.70 16.63 0.64
CA ASN A 91 11.77 18.09 0.54
C ASN A 91 10.88 18.69 -0.58
N ILE A 92 9.71 18.08 -0.80
CA ILE A 92 8.67 18.54 -1.71
C ILE A 92 7.58 19.26 -0.88
N GLY A 93 7.12 20.40 -1.38
CA GLY A 93 6.03 21.17 -0.81
C GLY A 93 4.66 20.47 -0.92
N PRO A 94 3.67 20.90 -0.12
CA PRO A 94 2.31 20.36 -0.20
C PRO A 94 1.62 20.66 -1.55
N ASP A 95 2.15 21.64 -2.29
CA ASP A 95 1.78 22.01 -3.66
C ASP A 95 2.45 21.12 -4.73
N GLY A 96 3.26 20.14 -4.32
CA GLY A 96 3.96 19.22 -5.22
C GLY A 96 5.24 19.79 -5.84
N ARG A 97 5.68 20.99 -5.45
CA ARG A 97 6.90 21.62 -5.97
C ARG A 97 8.11 21.30 -5.08
N PRO A 98 9.30 21.03 -5.64
CA PRO A 98 10.52 20.95 -4.84
C PRO A 98 10.74 22.23 -4.03
N ARG A 99 11.21 22.09 -2.80
CA ARG A 99 11.60 23.24 -1.95
C ARG A 99 13.06 23.67 -2.15
N ASP A 100 13.69 23.19 -3.21
CA ASP A 100 15.05 23.60 -3.57
C ASP A 100 15.03 25.10 -3.96
N PRO A 101 15.84 25.96 -3.31
CA PRO A 101 15.94 27.38 -3.68
C PRO A 101 16.35 27.63 -5.14
N LYS A 102 16.96 26.63 -5.80
CA LYS A 102 17.38 26.67 -7.20
C LYS A 102 16.38 26.00 -8.14
N PHE A 103 15.22 25.57 -7.65
CA PHE A 103 14.18 24.99 -8.49
C PHE A 103 13.64 26.04 -9.47
N VAL A 104 13.71 25.73 -10.77
CA VAL A 104 13.15 26.54 -11.86
C VAL A 104 12.07 25.71 -12.54
N SER A 105 10.87 26.27 -12.67
CA SER A 105 9.75 25.67 -13.40
C SER A 105 9.27 26.59 -14.52
N PHE A 106 8.82 26.00 -15.62
CA PHE A 106 8.18 26.71 -16.72
C PHE A 106 6.70 26.27 -16.75
N SER A 107 5.77 27.23 -16.73
CA SER A 107 4.32 26.99 -16.74
C SER A 107 3.62 27.98 -17.63
#